data_AF-A0A0F9PG93-F1
#
_entry.id   AF-A0A0F9PG93-F1
#
_cell.length_a   1.000
_cell.length_b   1.000
_cell.length_c   1.000
_cell.angle_alpha   90.00
_cell.angle_beta   90.00
_cell.angle_gamma   90.00
#
_symmetry.space_group_name_H-M   'P 1'
#
loop_
_entity.id
_entity.type
_entity.pdbx_description
1 polymer ?
#
loop_
_entity_poly.entity_id
_entity_poly.type
_entity_poly.pdbx_seq_one_letter_code
_entity_poly.pdbx_strand_id
1 'polypeptide(L)'
;MPVWHEATKEWVREGRLAVLGIAQEHHPDRCRLFAQWKGFDFPILHDPINVIGAKAVPLIIAIDEQGIVRAVRPQLEDFEQNFLNKSFKSIEKDVGPKAKPSAPDIDALRRQAELINSADAWRDLGDGLALWHSTTRIKDAISAYSQCLRIDPEDEAALFRLGVCYRMRHESTLRQAGDFQKAVDLWSQALAKDPNQYIWRRRIQQYGSRLDKPYPFYDWMEKAEKDIKARGEEPVALQILPSESEIAQPIKKPIAALKKAVPPDPDGRIHRDTSGFIEAEVTAVPSSIDPGGSARIHVVFRPNVSLEAHWNNEAEPLRLWVELPEGWVIDARLLVAPQPEEIESAELRRFDFDIQSPKNAASGHVRLSAYALYYACEGIKGTCQFLRQDIDIEIDVIR
;
A
#
# COMPACT_ATOMS: atom_id res chain seq x y z
N MET A 1 -11.17 -12.07 12.95
CA MET A 1 -12.46 -11.34 12.97
C MET A 1 -13.65 -12.27 12.76
N PRO A 2 -13.76 -13.10 11.70
CA PRO A 2 -14.99 -13.89 11.45
C PRO A 2 -15.38 -14.84 12.59
N VAL A 3 -14.41 -15.50 13.22
CA VAL A 3 -14.65 -16.41 14.36
C VAL A 3 -15.28 -15.67 15.55
N TRP A 4 -14.69 -14.53 15.95
CA TRP A 4 -15.23 -13.71 17.04
C TRP A 4 -16.56 -13.07 16.68
N HIS A 5 -16.77 -12.66 15.42
CA HIS A 5 -18.06 -12.11 14.98
C HIS A 5 -19.20 -13.10 15.20
N GLU A 6 -19.09 -14.32 14.68
CA GLU A 6 -20.14 -15.31 14.84
C GLU A 6 -20.35 -15.69 16.31
N ALA A 7 -19.26 -15.86 17.07
CA ALA A 7 -19.35 -16.27 18.46
C ALA A 7 -19.91 -15.20 19.41
N THR A 8 -19.78 -13.91 19.07
CA THR A 8 -20.24 -12.80 19.92
C THR A 8 -21.60 -12.24 19.52
N LYS A 9 -22.16 -12.69 18.39
CA LYS A 9 -23.37 -12.12 17.78
C LYS A 9 -24.59 -12.10 18.71
N GLU A 10 -24.77 -13.16 19.50
CA GLU A 10 -25.89 -13.23 20.46
C GLU A 10 -25.70 -12.23 21.61
N TRP A 11 -24.51 -12.14 22.19
CA TRP A 11 -24.20 -11.17 23.25
C TRP A 11 -24.35 -9.71 22.80
N VAL A 12 -24.00 -9.43 21.53
CA VAL A 12 -24.22 -8.11 20.92
C VAL A 12 -25.71 -7.82 20.77
N ARG A 13 -26.49 -8.79 20.27
CA ARG A 13 -27.95 -8.66 20.11
C ARG A 13 -28.67 -8.44 21.45
N GLU A 14 -28.19 -9.09 22.52
CA GLU A 14 -28.71 -8.94 23.89
C GLU A 14 -28.27 -7.63 24.57
N GLY A 15 -27.38 -6.84 23.95
CA GLY A 15 -26.84 -5.62 24.55
C GLY A 15 -25.84 -5.86 25.69
N ARG A 16 -25.34 -7.10 25.85
CA ARG A 16 -24.35 -7.47 26.87
C ARG A 16 -22.92 -7.16 26.45
N LEU A 17 -22.68 -7.00 25.15
CA LEU A 17 -21.36 -6.72 24.59
C LEU A 17 -21.46 -5.67 23.47
N ALA A 18 -20.56 -4.69 23.48
CA ALA A 18 -20.31 -3.84 22.33
C ALA A 18 -19.03 -4.30 21.64
N VAL A 19 -19.07 -4.42 20.31
CA VAL A 19 -17.90 -4.78 19.49
C VAL A 19 -17.52 -3.58 18.64
N LEU A 20 -16.22 -3.32 18.52
CA LEU A 20 -15.63 -2.31 17.66
C LEU A 20 -14.46 -2.94 16.93
N GLY A 21 -14.46 -2.87 15.59
CA GLY A 21 -13.32 -3.28 14.79
C GLY A 21 -12.35 -2.13 14.58
N ILE A 22 -11.05 -2.43 14.48
CA ILE A 22 -10.05 -1.51 13.95
C ILE A 22 -9.30 -2.26 12.85
N ALA A 23 -9.25 -1.69 11.65
CA ALA A 23 -8.63 -2.31 10.48
C ALA A 23 -7.37 -1.55 10.06
N GLN A 24 -6.23 -2.24 10.07
CA GLN A 24 -4.96 -1.75 9.52
C GLN A 24 -4.94 -1.89 8.00
N GLU A 25 -5.80 -1.13 7.34
CA GLU A 25 -6.04 -1.13 5.89
C GLU A 25 -5.71 0.27 5.34
N HIS A 26 -5.20 0.35 4.12
CA HIS A 26 -4.90 1.64 3.47
C HIS A 26 -6.15 2.32 2.92
N HIS A 27 -7.07 1.51 2.37
CA HIS A 27 -8.25 2.01 1.66
C HIS A 27 -9.54 1.74 2.45
N PRO A 28 -10.28 2.78 2.87
CA PRO A 28 -11.44 2.61 3.76
C PRO A 28 -12.64 1.91 3.11
N ASP A 29 -12.77 2.02 1.79
CA ASP A 29 -13.76 1.31 0.98
C ASP A 29 -13.52 -0.21 0.95
N ARG A 30 -12.27 -0.68 0.96
CA ARG A 30 -11.94 -2.11 1.09
C ARG A 30 -12.41 -2.68 2.42
N CYS A 31 -12.27 -1.91 3.51
CA CYS A 31 -12.84 -2.26 4.82
C CYS A 31 -14.36 -2.39 4.75
N ARG A 32 -15.03 -1.43 4.11
CA ARG A 32 -16.49 -1.44 3.96
C ARG A 32 -16.97 -2.61 3.10
N LEU A 33 -16.31 -2.88 1.99
CA LEU A 33 -16.62 -4.03 1.12
C LEU A 33 -16.45 -5.35 1.89
N PHE A 34 -15.36 -5.49 2.65
CA PHE A 34 -15.15 -6.67 3.48
C PHE A 34 -16.23 -6.82 4.57
N ALA A 35 -16.59 -5.71 5.24
CA ALA A 35 -17.66 -5.70 6.23
C ALA A 35 -19.02 -6.09 5.63
N GLN A 36 -19.36 -5.54 4.47
CA GLN A 36 -20.57 -5.89 3.71
C GLN A 36 -20.56 -7.38 3.32
N TRP A 37 -19.44 -7.89 2.83
CA TRP A 37 -19.32 -9.29 2.42
C TRP A 37 -19.49 -10.25 3.61
N LYS A 38 -18.94 -9.89 4.78
CA LYS A 38 -19.03 -10.70 6.00
C LYS A 38 -20.28 -10.44 6.82
N GLY A 39 -21.11 -9.46 6.45
CA GLY A 39 -22.31 -9.09 7.19
C GLY A 39 -22.00 -8.60 8.62
N PHE A 40 -20.90 -7.87 8.79
CA PHE A 40 -20.57 -7.27 10.09
C PHE A 40 -21.56 -6.15 10.42
N ASP A 41 -22.16 -6.22 11.60
CA ASP A 41 -23.15 -5.27 12.13
C ASP A 41 -22.55 -4.26 13.12
N PHE A 42 -21.27 -4.42 13.47
CA PHE A 42 -20.53 -3.52 14.34
C PHE A 42 -19.68 -2.51 13.55
N PRO A 43 -19.41 -1.31 14.12
CA PRO A 43 -18.56 -0.31 13.48
C PRO A 43 -17.11 -0.78 13.34
N ILE A 44 -16.47 -0.41 12.24
CA ILE A 44 -15.04 -0.63 11.98
C ILE A 44 -14.36 0.71 11.77
N LEU A 45 -13.40 1.04 12.64
CA LEU A 45 -12.53 2.19 12.49
C LEU A 45 -11.40 1.86 11.49
N HIS A 46 -11.12 2.82 10.62
CA HIS A 46 -10.07 2.73 9.62
C HIS A 46 -8.77 3.31 10.19
N ASP A 47 -7.72 2.50 10.25
CA ASP A 47 -6.39 2.88 10.76
C ASP A 47 -5.29 2.57 9.72
N PRO A 48 -5.08 3.44 8.73
CA PRO A 48 -4.07 3.20 7.69
C PRO A 48 -2.63 3.36 8.20
N ILE A 49 -2.45 4.01 9.35
CA ILE A 49 -1.17 4.47 9.89
C ILE A 49 -0.70 3.66 11.12
N ASN A 50 -1.42 2.60 11.49
CA ASN A 50 -1.17 1.78 12.68
C ASN A 50 -1.04 2.63 13.96
N VAL A 51 -1.96 3.58 14.15
CA VAL A 51 -1.92 4.54 15.27
C VAL A 51 -1.98 3.84 16.64
N ILE A 52 -2.66 2.69 16.70
CA ILE A 52 -2.78 1.89 17.93
C ILE A 52 -1.52 1.05 18.24
N GLY A 53 -0.52 1.05 17.35
CA GLY A 53 0.73 0.33 17.54
C GLY A 53 0.57 -1.19 17.56
N ALA A 54 -0.40 -1.74 16.81
CA ALA A 54 -0.65 -3.18 16.79
C ALA A 54 0.55 -3.91 16.17
N LYS A 55 1.14 -4.84 16.94
CA LYS A 55 2.28 -5.66 16.51
C LYS A 55 1.89 -7.01 15.91
N ALA A 56 0.60 -7.36 15.94
CA ALA A 56 0.05 -8.57 15.34
C ALA A 56 -1.46 -8.43 15.15
N VAL A 57 -2.02 -9.17 14.20
CA VAL A 57 -3.48 -9.29 14.00
C VAL A 57 -3.90 -10.77 13.89
N PRO A 58 -5.11 -11.12 14.38
CA PRO A 58 -6.02 -10.26 15.13
C PRO A 58 -5.51 -9.95 16.55
N LEU A 59 -5.74 -8.72 17.02
CA LEU A 59 -5.54 -8.32 18.42
C LEU A 59 -6.91 -8.05 19.04
N ILE A 60 -7.33 -8.89 19.98
CA ILE A 60 -8.60 -8.75 20.69
C ILE A 60 -8.32 -8.15 22.07
N ILE A 61 -9.07 -7.13 22.44
CA ILE A 61 -8.94 -6.43 23.72
C ILE A 61 -10.32 -6.36 24.37
N ALA A 62 -10.41 -6.78 25.63
CA ALA A 62 -11.63 -6.68 26.42
C ALA A 62 -11.56 -5.42 27.29
N ILE A 63 -12.49 -4.49 27.08
CA ILE A 63 -12.57 -3.21 27.80
C ILE A 63 -13.88 -3.22 28.57
N ASP A 64 -13.80 -3.02 29.88
CA ASP A 64 -14.97 -3.02 30.76
C ASP A 64 -15.79 -1.72 30.65
N GLU A 65 -16.92 -1.67 31.37
CA GLU A 65 -17.83 -0.55 31.45
C GLU A 65 -17.20 0.74 32.03
N GLN A 66 -16.03 0.65 32.65
CA GLN A 66 -15.26 1.77 33.19
C GLN A 66 -14.19 2.27 32.20
N GLY A 67 -14.09 1.67 31.01
CA GLY A 67 -13.10 2.01 30.00
C GLY A 67 -11.71 1.41 30.28
N ILE A 68 -11.62 0.39 31.13
CA ILE A 68 -10.37 -0.23 31.55
C ILE A 68 -10.14 -1.52 30.75
N VAL A 69 -8.94 -1.66 30.19
CA VAL A 69 -8.51 -2.92 29.56
C VAL A 69 -8.37 -4.00 30.63
N ARG A 70 -9.20 -5.06 30.54
CA ARG A 70 -9.18 -6.21 31.47
C ARG A 70 -8.47 -7.42 30.91
N ALA A 71 -8.44 -7.58 29.60
CA ALA A 71 -7.73 -8.67 28.94
C ALA A 71 -7.20 -8.23 27.57
N VAL A 72 -6.01 -8.75 27.23
CA VAL A 72 -5.40 -8.64 25.90
C VAL A 72 -5.24 -10.06 25.37
N ARG A 73 -5.82 -10.34 24.20
CA ARG A 73 -5.96 -11.67 23.59
C ARG A 73 -6.70 -12.67 24.50
N PRO A 74 -7.92 -12.36 24.96
CA PRO A 74 -8.74 -13.33 25.69
C PRO A 74 -9.01 -14.57 24.82
N GLN A 75 -9.25 -15.71 25.47
CA GLN A 75 -9.72 -16.92 24.80
C GLN A 75 -11.24 -16.85 24.68
N LEU A 76 -11.78 -17.44 23.62
CA LEU A 76 -13.22 -17.35 23.36
C LEU A 76 -14.00 -18.27 24.29
N GLU A 77 -13.42 -19.43 24.60
CA GLU A 77 -14.02 -20.52 25.36
C GLU A 77 -14.39 -20.12 26.79
N ASP A 78 -13.62 -19.21 27.39
CA ASP A 78 -13.81 -18.74 28.76
C ASP A 78 -14.24 -17.27 28.86
N PHE A 79 -14.40 -16.58 27.72
CA PHE A 79 -14.66 -15.14 27.65
C PHE A 79 -15.91 -14.73 28.44
N GLU A 80 -17.00 -15.50 28.30
CA GLU A 80 -18.26 -15.18 28.97
C GLU A 80 -18.12 -15.25 30.50
N GLN A 81 -17.51 -16.32 31.01
CA GLN A 81 -17.31 -16.48 32.45
C GLN A 81 -16.29 -15.48 33.00
N ASN A 82 -15.22 -15.23 32.25
CA ASN A 82 -14.09 -14.44 32.73
C ASN A 82 -14.23 -12.94 32.54
N PHE A 83 -15.14 -12.50 31.67
CA PHE A 83 -15.37 -11.10 31.36
C PHE A 83 -16.85 -10.70 31.43
N LEU A 84 -17.71 -11.28 30.58
CA LEU A 84 -19.11 -10.82 30.45
C LEU A 84 -19.95 -11.00 31.72
N ASN A 85 -19.73 -12.08 32.46
CA ASN A 85 -20.48 -12.38 33.69
C ASN A 85 -19.86 -11.71 34.93
N LYS A 86 -18.85 -10.86 34.76
CA LYS A 86 -18.24 -10.10 35.85
C LYS A 86 -18.71 -8.65 35.81
N SER A 87 -18.95 -8.09 36.98
CA SER A 87 -19.07 -6.64 37.17
C SER A 87 -17.76 -6.12 37.71
N PHE A 88 -17.25 -5.05 37.12
CA PHE A 88 -15.98 -4.48 37.53
C PHE A 88 -16.23 -3.28 38.45
N LYS A 89 -15.56 -3.26 39.60
CA LYS A 89 -15.67 -2.12 40.51
C LYS A 89 -15.15 -0.87 39.81
N SER A 90 -15.92 0.21 39.90
CA SER A 90 -15.45 1.54 39.51
C SER A 90 -14.16 1.83 40.26
N ILE A 91 -13.12 2.16 39.50
CA ILE A 91 -11.96 2.82 40.07
C ILE A 91 -12.34 4.29 40.03
N GLU A 92 -12.59 4.90 41.20
CA GLU A 92 -12.73 6.35 41.31
C GLU A 92 -11.42 6.99 40.84
N LYS A 93 -11.34 7.23 39.54
CA LYS A 93 -10.42 8.20 38.97
C LYS A 93 -11.26 9.43 38.70
N ASP A 94 -10.72 10.58 39.09
CA ASP A 94 -11.13 11.88 38.58
C ASP A 94 -10.75 11.93 37.09
N VAL A 95 -11.43 11.12 36.28
CA VAL A 95 -11.43 11.24 34.84
C VAL A 95 -12.28 12.47 34.64
N GLY A 96 -11.63 13.61 34.40
CA GLY A 96 -12.26 14.90 34.21
C GLY A 96 -13.45 14.84 33.23
N PRO A 97 -14.18 15.95 33.04
CA PRO A 97 -15.46 15.94 32.35
C PRO A 97 -15.41 15.11 31.06
N LYS A 98 -16.32 14.14 30.93
CA LYS A 98 -16.43 13.30 29.73
C LYS A 98 -16.55 14.21 28.52
N ALA A 99 -15.45 14.37 27.77
CA ALA A 99 -15.45 15.17 26.57
C ALA A 99 -16.42 14.53 25.57
N LYS A 100 -17.23 15.35 24.90
CA LYS A 100 -18.03 14.84 23.78
C LYS A 100 -17.05 14.36 22.71
N PRO A 101 -17.22 13.14 22.16
CA PRO A 101 -16.41 12.69 21.03
C PRO A 101 -16.51 13.72 19.89
N SER A 102 -15.38 14.26 19.48
CA SER A 102 -15.28 15.19 18.36
C SER A 102 -14.02 14.87 17.55
N ALA A 103 -14.00 15.33 16.30
CA ALA A 103 -12.74 15.38 15.56
C ALA A 103 -11.70 16.19 16.36
N PRO A 104 -10.39 15.87 16.24
CA PRO A 104 -9.35 16.65 16.87
C PRO A 104 -9.35 18.09 16.31
N ASP A 105 -9.06 19.06 17.17
CA ASP A 105 -8.80 20.43 16.74
C ASP A 105 -7.40 20.51 16.10
N ILE A 106 -7.37 20.41 14.77
CA ILE A 106 -6.14 20.43 13.98
C ILE A 106 -5.38 21.76 14.14
N ASP A 107 -6.08 22.87 14.32
CA ASP A 107 -5.42 24.18 14.50
C ASP A 107 -4.79 24.26 15.89
N ALA A 108 -5.43 23.69 16.92
CA ALA A 108 -4.81 23.54 18.23
C ALA A 108 -3.59 22.62 18.18
N LEU A 109 -3.68 21.46 17.51
CA LEU A 109 -2.53 20.56 17.31
C LEU A 109 -1.38 21.27 16.57
N ARG A 110 -1.69 22.09 15.57
CA ARG A 110 -0.68 22.86 14.84
C ARG A 110 0.00 23.89 15.72
N ARG A 111 -0.76 24.71 16.44
CA ARG A 111 -0.22 25.69 17.40
C ARG A 111 0.64 24.99 18.46
N GLN A 112 0.20 23.83 18.94
CA GLN A 112 0.95 23.03 19.90
C GLN A 112 2.25 22.48 19.31
N ALA A 113 2.24 21.94 18.09
CA ALA A 113 3.42 21.45 17.41
C ALA A 113 4.45 22.56 17.15
N GLU A 114 4.00 23.76 16.76
CA GLU A 114 4.86 24.93 16.55
C GLU A 114 5.44 25.48 17.87
N LEU A 115 4.65 25.48 18.95
CA LEU A 115 5.07 25.97 20.26
C LEU A 115 6.03 25.02 20.98
N ILE A 116 5.68 23.73 21.03
CA ILE A 116 6.48 22.70 21.72
C ILE A 116 7.68 22.30 20.86
N ASN A 117 7.48 22.20 19.55
CA ASN A 117 8.48 21.82 18.56
C ASN A 117 9.24 20.53 18.92
N SER A 118 8.50 19.51 19.37
CA SER A 118 9.02 18.15 19.62
C SER A 118 8.56 17.19 18.54
N ALA A 119 9.28 16.07 18.37
CA ALA A 119 8.91 15.01 17.44
C ALA A 119 7.49 14.49 17.71
N ASP A 120 7.15 14.22 18.98
CA ASP A 120 5.81 13.77 19.38
C ASP A 120 4.71 14.77 18.98
N ALA A 121 4.89 16.07 19.23
CA ALA A 121 3.87 17.07 18.92
C ALA A 121 3.63 17.19 17.40
N TRP A 122 4.69 17.11 16.59
CA TRP A 122 4.58 17.06 15.14
C TRP A 122 3.94 15.75 14.65
N ARG A 123 4.22 14.63 15.30
CA ARG A 123 3.60 13.33 14.99
C ARG A 123 2.10 13.33 15.31
N ASP A 124 1.68 13.91 16.43
CA ASP A 124 0.27 14.04 16.81
C ASP A 124 -0.52 14.91 15.81
N LEU A 125 0.07 16.01 15.34
CA LEU A 125 -0.50 16.81 14.26
C LEU A 125 -0.63 15.98 12.97
N GLY A 126 0.41 15.22 12.61
CA GLY A 126 0.41 14.32 11.46
C GLY A 126 -0.71 13.29 11.53
N ASP A 127 -0.88 12.64 12.69
CA ASP A 127 -1.93 11.63 12.93
C ASP A 127 -3.33 12.22 12.77
N GLY A 128 -3.57 13.39 13.37
CA GLY A 128 -4.84 14.10 13.23
C GLY A 128 -5.16 14.40 11.77
N LEU A 129 -4.18 14.93 11.01
CA LEU A 129 -4.33 15.24 9.59
C LEU A 129 -4.58 14.00 8.73
N ALA A 130 -3.81 12.93 8.94
CA ALA A 130 -3.90 11.69 8.16
C ALA A 130 -5.22 10.94 8.38
N LEU A 131 -5.69 10.87 9.63
CA LEU A 131 -6.91 10.12 9.99
C LEU A 131 -8.21 10.89 9.69
N TRP A 132 -8.24 12.22 9.90
CA TRP A 132 -9.50 12.98 9.89
C TRP A 132 -9.74 13.83 8.64
N HIS A 133 -8.71 14.10 7.84
CA HIS A 133 -8.85 14.92 6.62
C HIS A 133 -8.63 14.16 5.30
N SER A 134 -8.37 12.85 5.37
CA SER A 134 -8.15 12.02 4.17
C SER A 134 -7.10 12.65 3.24
N THR A 135 -7.24 12.49 1.92
CA THR A 135 -6.31 13.03 0.91
C THR A 135 -6.31 14.57 0.82
N THR A 136 -7.31 15.26 1.37
CA THR A 136 -7.45 16.73 1.23
C THR A 136 -6.33 17.52 1.92
N ARG A 137 -5.81 17.01 3.04
CA ARG A 137 -4.73 17.63 3.81
C ARG A 137 -3.46 16.77 3.84
N ILE A 138 -3.30 15.87 2.87
CA ILE A 138 -2.18 14.92 2.84
C ILE A 138 -0.83 15.62 2.74
N LYS A 139 -0.75 16.78 2.05
CA LYS A 139 0.47 17.59 1.99
C LYS A 139 0.87 18.12 3.36
N ASP A 140 -0.10 18.48 4.20
CA ASP A 140 0.17 18.98 5.54
C ASP A 140 0.56 17.83 6.48
N ALA A 141 -0.05 16.65 6.33
CA ALA A 141 0.36 15.44 7.07
C ALA A 141 1.81 15.06 6.73
N ILE A 142 2.16 15.05 5.43
CA ILE A 142 3.54 14.85 4.96
C ILE A 142 4.48 15.87 5.58
N SER A 143 4.10 17.15 5.61
CA SER A 143 4.90 18.22 6.22
C SER A 143 5.10 17.98 7.73
N ALA A 144 4.04 17.65 8.47
CA ALA A 144 4.11 17.39 9.90
C ALA A 144 5.01 16.19 10.24
N TYR A 145 4.84 15.05 9.56
CA TYR A 145 5.72 13.89 9.77
C TYR A 145 7.16 14.18 9.31
N SER A 146 7.36 15.01 8.28
CA SER A 146 8.71 15.43 7.89
C SER A 146 9.37 16.32 8.94
N GLN A 147 8.62 17.19 9.63
CA GLN A 147 9.13 17.96 10.77
C GLN A 147 9.46 17.06 11.96
N CYS A 148 8.62 16.05 12.23
CA CYS A 148 8.89 15.02 13.22
C CYS A 148 10.24 14.33 12.94
N LEU A 149 10.44 13.82 11.73
CA LEU A 149 11.68 13.15 11.32
C LEU A 149 12.90 14.08 11.19
N ARG A 150 12.70 15.39 11.04
CA ARG A 150 13.79 16.37 11.11
C ARG A 150 14.32 16.52 12.54
N ILE A 151 13.45 16.36 13.54
CA ILE A 151 13.80 16.47 14.96
C ILE A 151 14.31 15.12 15.48
N ASP A 152 13.60 14.05 15.15
CA ASP A 152 13.98 12.67 15.48
C ASP A 152 13.97 11.80 14.21
N PRO A 153 15.12 11.67 13.52
CA PRO A 153 15.25 10.81 12.35
C PRO A 153 15.03 9.32 12.65
N GLU A 154 15.07 8.93 13.92
CA GLU A 154 14.96 7.55 14.36
C GLU A 154 13.52 7.11 14.68
N ASP A 155 12.55 8.04 14.66
CA ASP A 155 11.14 7.76 14.94
C ASP A 155 10.53 6.79 13.91
N GLU A 156 10.48 5.51 14.28
CA GLU A 156 10.03 4.44 13.39
C GLU A 156 8.54 4.55 13.04
N ALA A 157 7.73 5.12 13.93
CA ALA A 157 6.32 5.35 13.67
C ALA A 157 6.17 6.45 12.63
N ALA A 158 6.83 7.59 12.80
CA ALA A 158 6.79 8.69 11.83
C ALA A 158 7.30 8.27 10.44
N LEU A 159 8.34 7.43 10.36
CA LEU A 159 8.81 6.83 9.11
C LEU A 159 7.68 6.05 8.42
N PHE A 160 7.06 5.09 9.12
CA PHE A 160 5.98 4.29 8.54
C PHE A 160 4.79 5.15 8.10
N ARG A 161 4.36 6.08 8.96
CA ARG A 161 3.19 6.94 8.74
C ARG A 161 3.41 7.95 7.61
N LEU A 162 4.62 8.51 7.48
CA LEU A 162 4.99 9.33 6.34
C LEU A 162 4.94 8.52 5.04
N GLY A 163 5.44 7.28 5.05
CA GLY A 163 5.35 6.39 3.89
C GLY A 163 3.89 6.11 3.48
N VAL A 164 3.00 5.90 4.46
CA VAL A 164 1.55 5.78 4.20
C VAL A 164 1.02 7.04 3.53
N CYS A 165 1.41 8.23 4.00
CA CYS A 165 0.95 9.48 3.40
C CYS A 165 1.45 9.70 1.96
N TYR A 166 2.70 9.32 1.67
CA TYR A 166 3.22 9.34 0.30
C TYR A 166 2.43 8.39 -0.61
N ARG A 167 2.08 7.18 -0.14
CA ARG A 167 1.22 6.28 -0.92
C ARG A 167 -0.18 6.86 -1.16
N MET A 168 -0.81 7.45 -0.14
CA MET A 168 -2.11 8.11 -0.30
C MET A 168 -2.04 9.26 -1.30
N ARG A 169 -0.94 10.04 -1.29
CA ARG A 169 -0.74 11.12 -2.25
C ARG A 169 -0.54 10.57 -3.66
N HIS A 170 0.25 9.50 -3.81
CA HIS A 170 0.48 8.82 -5.08
C HIS A 170 -0.82 8.35 -5.75
N GLU A 171 -1.77 7.84 -4.97
CA GLU A 171 -3.07 7.35 -5.46
C GLU A 171 -4.12 8.45 -5.64
N SER A 172 -3.78 9.70 -5.35
CA SER A 172 -4.68 10.85 -5.44
C SER A 172 -4.39 11.74 -6.64
N THR A 173 -5.26 12.73 -6.88
CA THR A 173 -5.02 13.80 -7.86
C THR A 173 -3.83 14.71 -7.49
N LEU A 174 -3.30 14.61 -6.26
CA LEU A 174 -2.13 15.36 -5.78
C LEU A 174 -0.80 14.61 -5.99
N ARG A 175 -0.82 13.48 -6.70
CA ARG A 175 0.34 12.63 -7.01
C ARG A 175 1.55 13.45 -7.45
N GLN A 176 2.72 13.02 -6.99
CA GLN A 176 4.01 13.45 -7.53
C GLN A 176 4.83 12.24 -7.97
N ALA A 177 5.67 12.43 -8.97
CA ALA A 177 6.60 11.39 -9.41
C ALA A 177 7.49 10.94 -8.25
N GLY A 178 7.69 9.62 -8.14
CA GLY A 178 8.48 8.99 -7.09
C GLY A 178 7.80 8.90 -5.71
N ASP A 179 6.55 9.32 -5.56
CA ASP A 179 5.83 9.18 -4.28
C ASP A 179 5.75 7.72 -3.82
N PHE A 180 5.54 6.78 -4.74
CA PHE A 180 5.46 5.37 -4.37
C PHE A 180 6.83 4.81 -3.95
N GLN A 181 7.90 5.16 -4.64
CA GLN A 181 9.26 4.79 -4.24
C GLN A 181 9.59 5.34 -2.84
N LYS A 182 9.31 6.63 -2.57
CA LYS A 182 9.47 7.23 -1.24
C LYS A 182 8.68 6.49 -0.16
N ALA A 183 7.44 6.08 -0.47
CA ALA A 183 6.63 5.31 0.47
C ALA A 183 7.33 3.99 0.85
N VAL A 184 7.83 3.27 -0.14
CA VAL A 184 8.52 1.99 0.04
C VAL A 184 9.83 2.15 0.79
N ASP A 185 10.62 3.19 0.49
CA ASP A 185 11.87 3.49 1.19
C ASP A 185 11.63 3.75 2.67
N LEU A 186 10.61 4.56 2.99
CA LEU A 186 10.24 4.90 4.36
C LEU A 186 9.68 3.70 5.13
N TRP A 187 8.85 2.87 4.49
CA TRP A 187 8.38 1.63 5.10
C TRP A 187 9.53 0.65 5.36
N SER A 188 10.48 0.54 4.43
CA SER A 188 11.65 -0.33 4.57
C SER A 188 12.56 0.15 5.70
N GLN A 189 12.78 1.47 5.82
CA GLN A 189 13.50 2.07 6.94
C GLN A 189 12.79 1.83 8.29
N ALA A 190 11.48 2.01 8.35
CA ALA A 190 10.71 1.74 9.57
C ALA A 190 10.81 0.26 9.99
N LEU A 191 10.66 -0.66 9.04
CA LEU A 191 10.77 -2.11 9.31
C LEU A 191 12.19 -2.52 9.70
N ALA A 192 13.23 -1.89 9.16
CA ALA A 192 14.61 -2.14 9.57
C ALA A 192 14.84 -1.78 11.05
N LYS A 193 14.15 -0.75 11.56
CA LYS A 193 14.23 -0.33 12.97
C LYS A 193 13.43 -1.22 13.92
N ASP A 194 12.22 -1.66 13.54
CA ASP A 194 11.46 -2.69 14.28
C ASP A 194 11.11 -3.89 13.37
N PRO A 195 12.04 -4.85 13.19
CA PRO A 195 11.85 -6.00 12.30
C PRO A 195 10.68 -6.90 12.69
N ASN A 196 10.15 -6.78 13.91
CA ASN A 196 9.03 -7.57 14.42
C ASN A 196 7.67 -6.93 14.15
N GLN A 197 7.62 -5.74 13.55
CA GLN A 197 6.35 -5.08 13.22
C GLN A 197 5.61 -5.78 12.08
N TYR A 198 4.67 -6.63 12.47
CA TYR A 198 3.86 -7.43 11.55
C TYR A 198 3.17 -6.56 10.49
N ILE A 199 2.53 -5.46 10.90
CA ILE A 199 1.74 -4.60 9.99
C ILE A 199 2.63 -3.95 8.93
N TRP A 200 3.81 -3.49 9.32
CA TRP A 200 4.75 -2.82 8.41
C TRP A 200 5.34 -3.80 7.40
N ARG A 201 5.73 -4.99 7.86
CA ARG A 201 6.15 -6.09 6.96
C ARG A 201 5.06 -6.44 5.96
N ARG A 202 3.81 -6.58 6.40
CA ARG A 202 2.68 -6.87 5.51
C ARG A 202 2.42 -5.76 4.50
N ARG A 203 2.61 -4.48 4.87
CA ARG A 203 2.50 -3.34 3.95
C ARG A 203 3.49 -3.43 2.80
N ILE A 204 4.73 -3.83 3.07
CA ILE A 204 5.75 -4.02 2.01
C ILE A 204 5.41 -5.26 1.17
N GLN A 205 5.10 -6.40 1.82
CA GLN A 205 4.78 -7.66 1.12
C GLN A 205 3.54 -7.58 0.24
N GLN A 206 2.57 -6.72 0.58
CA GLN A 206 1.42 -6.39 -0.26
C GLN A 206 1.84 -5.95 -1.66
N TYR A 207 2.92 -5.16 -1.77
CA TYR A 207 3.47 -4.67 -3.03
C TYR A 207 4.75 -5.41 -3.47
N GLY A 208 5.31 -6.28 -2.63
CA GLY A 208 6.60 -6.96 -2.87
C GLY A 208 6.51 -8.22 -3.72
N SER A 209 7.66 -8.88 -3.88
CA SER A 209 7.83 -10.11 -4.69
C SER A 209 6.92 -11.24 -4.25
N ARG A 210 6.40 -12.01 -5.21
CA ARG A 210 5.60 -13.20 -4.92
C ARG A 210 6.38 -14.31 -4.22
N LEU A 211 7.72 -14.27 -4.26
CA LEU A 211 8.59 -15.17 -3.49
C LEU A 211 8.51 -14.93 -1.98
N ASP A 212 8.25 -13.69 -1.55
CA ASP A 212 8.15 -13.30 -0.13
C ASP A 212 6.70 -13.12 0.35
N LYS A 213 5.72 -13.22 -0.56
CA LYS A 213 4.31 -13.10 -0.18
C LYS A 213 3.88 -14.27 0.72
N PRO A 214 3.23 -14.00 1.86
CA PRO A 214 2.69 -15.06 2.74
C PRO A 214 1.41 -15.70 2.19
N TYR A 215 0.61 -14.90 1.50
CA TYR A 215 -0.71 -15.18 0.96
C TYR A 215 -1.07 -14.03 -0.01
N PRO A 216 -2.04 -14.25 -0.91
CA PRO A 216 -2.67 -13.16 -1.66
C PRO A 216 -3.44 -12.24 -0.69
N PHE A 217 -3.29 -10.92 -0.79
CA PHE A 217 -3.91 -10.00 0.17
C PHE A 217 -5.38 -9.71 -0.15
N TYR A 218 -5.75 -9.66 -1.44
CA TYR A 218 -7.06 -9.21 -1.89
C TYR A 218 -7.73 -10.11 -2.95
N ASP A 219 -7.31 -11.37 -3.09
CA ASP A 219 -7.95 -12.34 -3.99
C ASP A 219 -9.40 -12.67 -3.60
N TRP A 220 -9.82 -12.27 -2.40
CA TRP A 220 -11.20 -12.42 -1.93
C TRP A 220 -12.18 -11.42 -2.56
N MET A 221 -11.72 -10.33 -3.19
CA MET A 221 -12.60 -9.25 -3.67
C MET A 221 -13.57 -9.70 -4.76
N GLU A 222 -13.10 -10.44 -5.76
CA GLU A 222 -13.98 -10.96 -6.83
C GLU A 222 -15.09 -11.83 -6.27
N LYS A 223 -14.73 -12.71 -5.32
CA LYS A 223 -15.69 -13.55 -4.62
C LYS A 223 -16.66 -12.70 -3.79
N ALA A 224 -16.16 -11.68 -3.09
CA ALA A 224 -16.98 -10.79 -2.28
C ALA A 224 -18.05 -10.10 -3.12
N GLU A 225 -17.67 -9.49 -4.24
CA GLU A 225 -18.61 -8.83 -5.15
C GLU A 225 -19.66 -9.80 -5.69
N LYS A 226 -19.24 -11.00 -6.11
CA LYS A 226 -20.15 -12.03 -6.60
C LYS A 226 -21.16 -12.47 -5.53
N ASP A 227 -20.67 -12.75 -4.32
CA ASP A 227 -21.50 -13.19 -3.20
C ASP A 227 -22.48 -12.09 -2.77
N ILE A 228 -22.08 -10.82 -2.80
CA ILE A 228 -22.94 -9.66 -2.49
C ILE A 228 -24.03 -9.51 -3.55
N LYS A 229 -23.67 -9.51 -4.85
CA LYS A 229 -24.63 -9.44 -5.96
C LYS A 229 -25.64 -10.59 -5.93
N ALA A 230 -25.20 -11.80 -5.56
CA ALA A 230 -26.08 -12.96 -5.41
C ALA A 230 -27.14 -12.80 -4.31
N ARG A 231 -26.92 -11.90 -3.33
CA ARG A 231 -27.93 -11.52 -2.32
C ARG A 231 -28.87 -10.41 -2.79
N GLY A 232 -28.69 -9.88 -4.00
CA GLY A 232 -29.45 -8.73 -4.52
C GLY A 232 -28.97 -7.38 -3.98
N GLU A 233 -27.76 -7.33 -3.43
CA GLU A 233 -27.12 -6.10 -2.94
C GLU A 233 -26.14 -5.55 -3.99
N GLU A 234 -25.97 -4.23 -4.02
CA GLU A 234 -24.89 -3.59 -4.79
C GLU A 234 -23.61 -3.57 -3.95
N PRO A 235 -22.47 -4.09 -4.46
CA PRO A 235 -21.20 -4.03 -3.73
C PRO A 235 -20.72 -2.60 -3.50
N VAL A 236 -20.08 -2.37 -2.35
CA VAL A 236 -19.37 -1.13 -2.09
C VAL A 236 -18.35 -0.86 -3.20
N ALA A 237 -18.52 0.26 -3.89
CA ALA A 237 -17.61 0.69 -4.95
C ALA A 237 -16.23 1.05 -4.36
N LEU A 238 -15.18 0.53 -5.00
CA LEU A 238 -13.80 0.84 -4.67
C LEU A 238 -13.31 2.05 -5.50
N GLN A 239 -12.73 3.03 -4.82
CA GLN A 239 -12.06 4.18 -5.45
C GLN A 239 -10.75 3.75 -6.09
N ILE A 240 -10.01 2.86 -5.41
CA ILE A 240 -8.72 2.34 -5.89
C ILE A 240 -8.79 0.81 -5.90
N LEU A 241 -8.90 0.25 -7.11
CA LEU A 241 -8.82 -1.19 -7.33
C LEU A 241 -7.44 -1.72 -6.93
N PRO A 242 -7.35 -2.94 -6.38
CA PRO A 242 -6.06 -3.56 -6.08
C PRO A 242 -5.26 -3.76 -7.37
N SER A 243 -3.94 -3.53 -7.27
CA SER A 243 -2.99 -3.85 -8.34
C SER A 243 -2.82 -5.36 -8.50
N GLU A 244 -2.23 -5.79 -9.63
CA GLU A 244 -1.89 -7.19 -9.85
C GLU A 244 -0.99 -7.75 -8.74
N SER A 245 0.00 -6.97 -8.28
CA SER A 245 0.82 -7.32 -7.12
C SER A 245 0.01 -7.67 -5.87
N GLU A 246 -1.07 -6.93 -5.60
CA GLU A 246 -1.87 -7.05 -4.39
C GLU A 246 -2.74 -8.32 -4.38
N ILE A 247 -3.13 -8.79 -5.56
CA ILE A 247 -3.91 -10.03 -5.76
C ILE A 247 -3.01 -11.24 -6.09
N ALA A 248 -1.74 -11.01 -6.44
CA ALA A 248 -0.85 -12.06 -6.91
C ALA A 248 -0.63 -13.16 -5.86
N GLN A 249 -0.77 -14.41 -6.31
CA GLN A 249 -0.52 -15.59 -5.48
C GLN A 249 0.97 -15.77 -5.20
N PRO A 250 1.35 -16.21 -3.99
CA PRO A 250 2.73 -16.48 -3.64
C PRO A 250 3.28 -17.65 -4.45
N ILE A 251 4.58 -17.60 -4.77
CA ILE A 251 5.29 -18.68 -5.47
C ILE A 251 6.33 -19.31 -4.54
N LYS A 252 6.36 -20.65 -4.51
CA LYS A 252 7.31 -21.42 -3.69
C LYS A 252 8.58 -21.79 -4.44
N LYS A 253 8.53 -21.78 -5.76
CA LYS A 253 9.68 -22.13 -6.60
C LYS A 253 10.46 -20.84 -6.88
N PRO A 254 11.81 -20.90 -6.83
CA PRO A 254 12.63 -19.80 -7.33
C PRO A 254 12.21 -19.42 -8.74
N ILE A 255 12.39 -18.15 -9.09
CA ILE A 255 12.15 -17.68 -10.45
C ILE A 255 13.01 -18.54 -11.38
N ALA A 256 12.38 -19.21 -12.33
CA ALA A 256 13.10 -20.02 -13.30
C ALA A 256 13.83 -19.07 -14.26
N ALA A 257 15.11 -19.35 -14.52
CA ALA A 257 15.82 -18.64 -15.58
C ALA A 257 15.09 -18.88 -16.90
N LEU A 258 14.58 -17.80 -17.50
CA LEU A 258 13.86 -17.88 -18.76
C LEU A 258 14.77 -18.37 -19.89
N LYS A 259 14.14 -19.00 -20.89
CA LYS A 259 14.77 -19.22 -22.19
C LYS A 259 15.24 -17.87 -22.75
N LYS A 260 16.34 -17.87 -23.51
CA LYS A 260 16.85 -16.67 -24.20
C LYS A 260 15.71 -16.03 -25.02
N ALA A 261 15.22 -14.89 -24.57
CA ALA A 261 14.36 -14.02 -25.36
C ALA A 261 15.25 -13.13 -26.25
N VAL A 262 14.72 -12.72 -27.40
CA VAL A 262 15.43 -11.83 -28.32
C VAL A 262 15.03 -10.39 -27.99
N PRO A 263 15.99 -9.47 -27.75
CA PRO A 263 15.67 -8.06 -27.55
C PRO A 263 14.94 -7.49 -28.77
N PRO A 264 13.83 -6.76 -28.58
CA PRO A 264 13.10 -6.14 -29.69
C PRO A 264 13.88 -5.04 -30.45
N ASP A 265 14.81 -4.35 -29.78
CA ASP A 265 15.64 -3.29 -30.37
C ASP A 265 17.12 -3.43 -29.92
N PRO A 266 17.83 -4.47 -30.39
CA PRO A 266 19.19 -4.78 -29.94
C PRO A 266 20.20 -3.67 -30.23
N ASP A 267 19.99 -2.96 -31.34
CA ASP A 267 20.91 -1.94 -31.84
C ASP A 267 20.48 -0.52 -31.41
N GLY A 268 19.40 -0.38 -30.64
CA GLY A 268 18.94 0.93 -30.16
C GLY A 268 18.53 1.89 -31.28
N ARG A 269 17.95 1.38 -32.37
CA ARG A 269 17.68 2.17 -33.60
C ARG A 269 16.40 2.98 -33.51
N ILE A 270 15.51 2.63 -32.59
CA ILE A 270 14.22 3.33 -32.41
C ILE A 270 14.47 4.71 -31.80
N HIS A 271 13.72 5.70 -32.26
CA HIS A 271 13.79 7.07 -31.77
C HIS A 271 13.33 7.14 -30.32
N ARG A 272 14.05 7.93 -29.49
CA ARG A 272 13.68 8.11 -28.08
C ARG A 272 12.51 9.08 -27.95
N ASP A 273 11.65 8.86 -26.97
CA ASP A 273 10.62 9.82 -26.57
C ASP A 273 11.24 11.02 -25.84
N THR A 274 11.89 11.90 -26.59
CA THR A 274 12.48 13.14 -26.05
C THR A 274 11.44 14.21 -25.75
N SER A 275 10.23 14.06 -26.29
CA SER A 275 9.11 14.99 -26.07
C SER A 275 8.40 14.72 -24.74
N GLY A 276 8.50 13.51 -24.21
CA GLY A 276 7.84 13.10 -22.98
C GLY A 276 6.36 12.86 -23.17
N PHE A 277 5.97 12.19 -24.27
CA PHE A 277 4.59 11.78 -24.51
C PHE A 277 4.10 10.85 -23.41
N ILE A 278 4.97 9.94 -22.99
CA ILE A 278 4.67 9.00 -21.91
C ILE A 278 5.64 9.22 -20.74
N GLU A 279 5.09 9.47 -19.56
CA GLU A 279 5.83 9.44 -18.31
C GLU A 279 5.96 7.98 -17.83
N ALA A 280 7.18 7.53 -17.54
CA ALA A 280 7.44 6.24 -16.90
C ALA A 280 7.86 6.44 -15.44
N GLU A 281 7.19 5.74 -14.53
CA GLU A 281 7.51 5.70 -13.10
C GLU A 281 7.88 4.28 -12.71
N VAL A 282 9.04 4.10 -12.07
CA VAL A 282 9.54 2.82 -11.59
C VAL A 282 9.51 2.80 -10.06
N THR A 283 9.11 1.67 -9.47
CA THR A 283 9.24 1.44 -8.03
C THR A 283 9.67 0.00 -7.76
N ALA A 284 10.73 -0.17 -6.98
CA ALA A 284 11.20 -1.48 -6.52
C ALA A 284 10.70 -1.77 -5.10
N VAL A 285 10.11 -2.96 -4.89
CA VAL A 285 9.55 -3.35 -3.58
C VAL A 285 10.03 -4.74 -3.12
N PRO A 286 10.77 -4.83 -2.00
CA PRO A 286 11.37 -3.71 -1.25
C PRO A 286 12.41 -2.98 -2.11
N SER A 287 12.81 -1.78 -1.67
CA SER A 287 13.83 -0.99 -2.36
C SER A 287 15.26 -1.46 -2.08
N SER A 288 15.43 -2.27 -1.03
CA SER A 288 16.67 -2.96 -0.70
C SER A 288 16.44 -4.44 -0.44
N ILE A 289 17.41 -5.27 -0.82
CA ILE A 289 17.37 -6.73 -0.67
C ILE A 289 18.69 -7.28 -0.15
N ASP A 290 18.61 -8.40 0.57
CA ASP A 290 19.79 -9.21 0.89
C ASP A 290 20.30 -9.95 -0.36
N PRO A 291 21.56 -10.42 -0.39
CA PRO A 291 22.03 -11.35 -1.43
C PRO A 291 21.15 -12.61 -1.52
N GLY A 292 20.62 -12.91 -2.70
CA GLY A 292 19.64 -13.97 -2.91
C GLY A 292 18.18 -13.55 -2.66
N GLY A 293 17.97 -12.34 -2.16
CA GLY A 293 16.67 -11.73 -1.97
C GLY A 293 16.00 -11.33 -3.28
N SER A 294 14.71 -11.02 -3.21
CA SER A 294 13.87 -10.72 -4.36
C SER A 294 13.09 -9.43 -4.17
N ALA A 295 12.93 -8.68 -5.26
CA ALA A 295 12.10 -7.49 -5.31
C ALA A 295 11.07 -7.62 -6.43
N ARG A 296 9.91 -6.98 -6.26
CA ARG A 296 8.95 -6.76 -7.34
C ARG A 296 9.15 -5.36 -7.90
N ILE A 297 9.29 -5.28 -9.21
CA ILE A 297 9.38 -4.01 -9.92
C ILE A 297 8.00 -3.66 -10.43
N HIS A 298 7.58 -2.44 -10.14
CA HIS A 298 6.36 -1.81 -10.65
C HIS A 298 6.79 -0.75 -11.66
N VAL A 299 6.34 -0.88 -12.90
CA VAL A 299 6.57 0.13 -13.93
C VAL A 299 5.21 0.65 -14.40
N VAL A 300 4.98 1.94 -14.24
CA VAL A 300 3.73 2.60 -14.65
C VAL A 300 4.04 3.57 -15.79
N PHE A 301 3.30 3.43 -16.88
CA PHE A 301 3.34 4.33 -18.02
C PHE A 301 2.08 5.18 -18.05
N ARG A 302 2.26 6.49 -18.15
CA ARG A 302 1.18 7.46 -18.14
C ARG A 302 1.31 8.43 -19.32
N PRO A 303 0.26 8.53 -20.16
CA PRO A 303 0.22 9.58 -21.16
C PRO A 303 0.23 10.97 -20.52
N ASN A 304 1.07 11.85 -21.05
CA ASN A 304 1.23 13.22 -20.59
C ASN A 304 0.03 14.07 -21.00
N VAL A 305 -0.78 14.43 -20.00
CA VAL A 305 -2.01 15.21 -20.19
C VAL A 305 -1.72 16.60 -20.78
N SER A 306 -0.57 17.21 -20.46
CA SER A 306 -0.23 18.55 -20.97
C SER A 306 0.06 18.55 -22.48
N LEU A 307 0.44 17.39 -23.04
CA LEU A 307 0.69 17.20 -24.47
C LEU A 307 -0.51 16.57 -25.18
N GLU A 308 -1.63 16.36 -24.48
CA GLU A 308 -2.77 15.58 -24.97
C GLU A 308 -2.33 14.22 -25.53
N ALA A 309 -1.28 13.64 -24.91
CA ALA A 309 -0.71 12.39 -25.37
C ALA A 309 -1.66 11.23 -25.09
N HIS A 310 -1.68 10.25 -25.98
CA HIS A 310 -2.50 9.05 -25.87
C HIS A 310 -1.86 7.87 -26.61
N TRP A 311 -2.32 6.66 -26.28
CA TRP A 311 -1.90 5.42 -26.90
C TRP A 311 -2.57 5.24 -28.26
N ASN A 312 -1.84 4.65 -29.22
CA ASN A 312 -2.41 4.09 -30.43
C ASN A 312 -2.51 2.57 -30.29
N ASN A 313 -3.73 2.04 -30.35
CA ASN A 313 -4.03 0.62 -30.15
C ASN A 313 -4.22 -0.17 -31.44
N GLU A 314 -4.22 0.49 -32.60
CA GLU A 314 -4.19 -0.17 -33.91
C GLU A 314 -2.79 -0.69 -34.27
N ALA A 315 -1.76 -0.16 -33.60
CA ALA A 315 -0.36 -0.54 -33.77
C ALA A 315 0.08 -1.63 -32.78
N GLU A 316 1.38 -1.96 -32.74
CA GLU A 316 1.89 -2.95 -31.79
C GLU A 316 1.73 -2.50 -30.33
N PRO A 317 1.47 -3.43 -29.39
CA PRO A 317 1.30 -3.11 -27.97
C PRO A 317 2.56 -2.52 -27.35
N LEU A 318 2.37 -1.79 -26.25
CA LEU A 318 3.47 -1.38 -25.37
C LEU A 318 4.23 -2.63 -24.92
N ARG A 319 5.55 -2.63 -25.14
CA ARG A 319 6.47 -3.69 -24.72
C ARG A 319 7.50 -3.14 -23.76
N LEU A 320 7.82 -3.88 -22.72
CA LEU A 320 8.92 -3.59 -21.81
C LEU A 320 9.96 -4.71 -21.92
N TRP A 321 11.19 -4.34 -22.27
CA TRP A 321 12.34 -5.23 -22.26
C TRP A 321 13.22 -4.91 -21.06
N VAL A 322 13.62 -5.94 -20.31
CA VAL A 322 14.48 -5.78 -19.12
C VAL A 322 15.79 -6.53 -19.34
N GLU A 323 16.89 -5.80 -19.20
CA GLU A 323 18.24 -6.34 -19.22
C GLU A 323 18.70 -6.63 -17.79
N LEU A 324 19.21 -7.84 -17.58
CA LEU A 324 19.71 -8.26 -16.28
C LEU A 324 21.24 -8.38 -16.31
N PRO A 325 21.92 -7.91 -15.24
CA PRO A 325 23.30 -8.26 -14.98
C PRO A 325 23.48 -9.77 -14.83
N GLU A 326 24.71 -10.23 -14.99
CA GLU A 326 25.05 -11.64 -14.83
C GLU A 326 24.62 -12.18 -13.46
N GLY A 327 24.01 -13.36 -13.44
CA GLY A 327 23.57 -14.05 -12.22
C GLY A 327 22.21 -13.61 -11.66
N TRP A 328 21.65 -12.48 -12.10
CA TRP A 328 20.30 -12.09 -11.73
C TRP A 328 19.24 -12.91 -12.49
N VAL A 329 18.07 -13.04 -11.88
CA VAL A 329 16.94 -13.79 -12.46
C VAL A 329 15.68 -12.93 -12.48
N ILE A 330 14.86 -13.08 -13.53
CA ILE A 330 13.57 -12.39 -13.75
C ILE A 330 12.54 -13.38 -14.29
N ASP A 331 11.28 -13.20 -13.93
CA ASP A 331 10.16 -14.08 -14.32
C ASP A 331 9.63 -13.81 -15.74
N ALA A 332 9.81 -12.60 -16.28
CA ALA A 332 9.57 -12.23 -17.68
C ALA A 332 10.60 -11.20 -18.20
N ARG A 333 11.37 -11.52 -19.24
CA ARG A 333 12.33 -10.57 -19.88
C ARG A 333 11.69 -9.58 -20.84
N LEU A 334 10.66 -10.05 -21.56
CA LEU A 334 9.85 -9.24 -22.46
C LEU A 334 8.42 -9.29 -21.94
N LEU A 335 7.91 -8.13 -21.54
CA LEU A 335 6.53 -7.96 -21.11
C LEU A 335 5.76 -7.20 -22.19
N VAL A 336 4.49 -7.55 -22.36
CA VAL A 336 3.61 -6.98 -23.39
C VAL A 336 2.32 -6.54 -22.70
N ALA A 337 1.94 -5.27 -22.84
CA ALA A 337 0.72 -4.76 -22.24
C ALA A 337 -0.49 -5.26 -23.04
N PRO A 338 -1.63 -5.53 -22.38
CA PRO A 338 -2.88 -5.74 -23.10
C PRO A 338 -3.26 -4.46 -23.87
N GLN A 339 -3.86 -4.64 -25.04
CA GLN A 339 -4.46 -3.54 -25.81
C GLN A 339 -5.98 -3.56 -25.64
N PRO A 340 -6.58 -2.41 -25.33
CA PRO A 340 -8.03 -2.30 -25.27
C PRO A 340 -8.63 -2.28 -26.69
N GLU A 341 -9.95 -2.43 -26.79
CA GLU A 341 -10.65 -2.47 -28.09
C GLU A 341 -10.75 -1.08 -28.73
N GLU A 342 -10.70 -0.01 -27.93
CA GLU A 342 -10.69 1.37 -28.41
C GLU A 342 -9.42 1.67 -29.24
N ILE A 343 -9.57 2.38 -30.35
CA ILE A 343 -8.46 2.75 -31.26
C ILE A 343 -7.42 3.64 -30.57
N GLU A 344 -7.89 4.60 -29.77
CA GLU A 344 -7.08 5.53 -28.99
C GLU A 344 -7.53 5.51 -27.55
N SER A 345 -6.56 5.62 -26.63
CA SER A 345 -6.87 5.56 -25.20
C SER A 345 -5.81 6.27 -24.35
N ALA A 346 -6.19 6.71 -23.15
CA ALA A 346 -5.31 7.48 -22.24
C ALA A 346 -5.17 6.82 -20.86
N GLU A 347 -5.51 5.54 -20.77
CA GLU A 347 -5.39 4.74 -19.55
C GLU A 347 -3.93 4.55 -19.12
N LEU A 348 -3.76 4.16 -17.86
CA LEU A 348 -2.46 3.75 -17.35
C LEU A 348 -2.13 2.34 -17.80
N ARG A 349 -0.89 2.15 -18.25
CA ARG A 349 -0.35 0.82 -18.52
C ARG A 349 0.68 0.47 -17.47
N ARG A 350 0.65 -0.76 -17.00
CA ARG A 350 1.47 -1.22 -15.88
C ARG A 350 2.14 -2.54 -16.21
N PHE A 351 3.37 -2.69 -15.73
CA PHE A 351 4.05 -3.97 -15.68
C PHE A 351 4.54 -4.22 -14.27
N ASP A 352 4.21 -5.41 -13.78
CA ASP A 352 4.80 -5.93 -12.57
C ASP A 352 5.60 -7.20 -12.88
N PHE A 353 6.82 -7.28 -12.39
CA PHE A 353 7.65 -8.47 -12.53
C PHE A 353 8.55 -8.66 -11.31
N ASP A 354 8.87 -9.92 -11.02
CA ASP A 354 9.74 -10.25 -9.90
C ASP A 354 11.18 -10.44 -10.41
N ILE A 355 12.13 -9.88 -9.68
CA ILE A 355 13.56 -10.12 -9.87
C ILE A 355 14.19 -10.73 -8.62
N GLN A 356 15.28 -11.45 -8.80
CA GLN A 356 16.04 -12.04 -7.70
C GLN A 356 17.54 -11.85 -7.92
N SER A 357 18.23 -11.38 -6.88
CA SER A 357 19.69 -11.22 -6.90
C SER A 357 20.40 -12.57 -6.73
N PRO A 358 21.62 -12.72 -7.24
CA PRO A 358 22.41 -13.92 -6.97
C PRO A 358 22.78 -14.00 -5.49
N LYS A 359 22.87 -15.21 -4.93
CA LYS A 359 23.20 -15.42 -3.50
C LYS A 359 24.57 -14.86 -3.09
N ASN A 360 25.48 -14.71 -4.03
CA ASN A 360 26.81 -14.14 -3.84
C ASN A 360 26.91 -12.67 -4.27
N ALA A 361 25.77 -11.98 -4.44
CA ALA A 361 25.75 -10.56 -4.78
C ALA A 361 26.65 -9.74 -3.82
N ALA A 362 27.39 -8.80 -4.41
CA ALA A 362 28.12 -7.80 -3.65
C ALA A 362 27.12 -6.76 -3.11
N SER A 363 27.39 -6.23 -1.91
CA SER A 363 26.63 -5.11 -1.40
C SER A 363 26.90 -3.86 -2.25
N GLY A 364 25.87 -3.05 -2.47
CA GLY A 364 25.97 -1.82 -3.22
C GLY A 364 24.71 -1.51 -4.02
N HIS A 365 24.76 -0.36 -4.67
CA HIS A 365 23.70 0.11 -5.55
C HIS A 365 23.78 -0.59 -6.90
N VAL A 366 22.70 -1.25 -7.32
CA VAL A 366 22.60 -1.98 -8.59
C VAL A 366 21.59 -1.28 -9.47
N ARG A 367 22.03 -0.96 -10.69
CA ARG A 367 21.18 -0.39 -11.74
C ARG A 367 20.94 -1.43 -12.82
N LEU A 368 19.67 -1.74 -13.08
CA LEU A 368 19.23 -2.60 -14.17
C LEU A 368 18.69 -1.71 -15.29
N SER A 369 19.11 -1.99 -16.51
CA SER A 369 18.63 -1.27 -17.68
C SER A 369 17.38 -1.93 -18.24
N ALA A 370 16.37 -1.14 -18.55
CA ALA A 370 15.19 -1.56 -19.26
C ALA A 370 14.87 -0.55 -20.36
N TYR A 371 14.05 -0.94 -21.33
CA TYR A 371 13.48 0.01 -22.26
C TYR A 371 12.06 -0.39 -22.65
N ALA A 372 11.22 0.60 -22.83
CA ALA A 372 9.88 0.44 -23.35
C ALA A 372 9.82 0.82 -24.81
N LEU A 373 9.04 0.08 -25.59
CA LEU A 373 8.71 0.40 -26.98
C LEU A 373 7.20 0.54 -27.11
N TYR A 374 6.74 1.64 -27.67
CA TYR A 374 5.31 1.94 -27.78
C TYR A 374 4.98 2.88 -28.93
N TYR A 375 3.70 2.88 -29.31
CA TYR A 375 3.13 3.89 -30.18
C TYR A 375 2.36 4.90 -29.34
N ALA A 376 2.71 6.19 -29.48
CA ALA A 376 2.03 7.29 -28.84
C ALA A 376 1.85 8.46 -29.83
N CYS A 377 0.77 9.21 -29.65
CA CYS A 377 0.40 10.34 -30.51
C CYS A 377 0.23 11.61 -29.67
N GLU A 378 0.33 12.78 -30.30
CA GLU A 378 0.23 14.11 -29.66
C GLU A 378 -1.05 14.83 -30.10
N GLY A 379 -2.06 14.93 -29.23
CA GLY A 379 -3.32 15.61 -29.55
C GLY A 379 -4.17 14.92 -30.64
N ILE A 380 -5.41 15.37 -30.82
CA ILE A 380 -6.45 14.68 -31.62
C ILE A 380 -6.12 14.57 -33.13
N LYS A 381 -5.15 15.34 -33.63
CA LYS A 381 -4.71 15.33 -35.05
C LYS A 381 -3.21 15.07 -35.20
N GLY A 382 -2.51 14.71 -34.13
CA GLY A 382 -1.07 14.54 -34.16
C GLY A 382 -0.62 13.31 -34.92
N THR A 383 0.68 13.28 -35.21
CA THR A 383 1.31 12.12 -35.83
C THR A 383 1.67 11.12 -34.74
N CYS A 384 1.16 9.90 -34.86
CA CYS A 384 1.57 8.79 -34.02
C CYS A 384 2.99 8.36 -34.36
N GLN A 385 3.83 8.14 -33.35
CA GLN A 385 5.22 7.78 -33.51
C GLN A 385 5.51 6.47 -32.78
N PHE A 386 6.38 5.64 -33.37
CA PHE A 386 6.95 4.49 -32.68
C PHE A 386 8.20 4.93 -31.93
N LEU A 387 8.12 4.87 -30.60
CA LEU A 387 9.10 5.47 -29.71
C LEU A 387 9.69 4.43 -28.75
N ARG A 388 10.89 4.77 -28.28
CA ARG A 388 11.62 4.08 -27.23
C ARG A 388 11.75 4.98 -26.01
N GLN A 389 11.57 4.42 -24.83
CA GLN A 389 11.90 5.08 -23.58
C GLN A 389 12.87 4.21 -22.80
N ASP A 390 14.08 4.71 -22.57
CA ASP A 390 15.07 4.05 -21.72
C ASP A 390 14.68 4.25 -20.25
N ILE A 391 14.75 3.18 -19.46
CA ILE A 391 14.24 3.11 -18.09
C ILE A 391 15.31 2.51 -17.21
N ASP A 392 15.54 3.13 -16.06
CA ASP A 392 16.46 2.63 -15.05
C ASP A 392 15.69 2.07 -13.86
N ILE A 393 16.11 0.89 -13.42
CA ILE A 393 15.59 0.24 -12.22
C ILE A 393 16.74 0.20 -11.22
N GLU A 394 16.55 0.87 -10.10
CA GLU A 394 17.55 1.03 -9.05
C GLU A 394 17.17 0.22 -7.81
N ILE A 395 18.10 -0.62 -7.33
CA ILE A 395 17.93 -1.46 -6.14
C ILE A 395 19.23 -1.51 -5.34
N ASP A 396 19.11 -1.42 -4.03
CA ASP A 396 20.24 -1.63 -3.13
C ASP A 396 20.36 -3.08 -2.67
N VAL A 397 21.56 -3.65 -2.78
CA VAL A 397 21.91 -4.93 -2.14
C VAL A 397 22.62 -4.64 -0.83
N ILE A 398 22.04 -5.04 0.29
CA ILE A 398 22.54 -4.78 1.64
C ILE A 398 22.88 -6.13 2.31
N ARG A 399 23.93 -6.20 3.11
CA ARG A 399 24.35 -7.43 3.81
C ARG A 399 24.15 -7.32 5.31
#